data_AF-A0A960UTK1-F1
#
_entry.id   AF-A0A960UTK1-F1
#
_cell.length_a   1.000
_cell.length_b   1.000
_cell.length_c   1.000
_cell.angle_alpha   90.00
_cell.angle_beta   90.00
_cell.angle_gamma   90.00
#
_symmetry.space_group_name_H-M   'P 1'
#
loop_
_entity.id
_entity.type
_entity.pdbx_description
1 polymer ?
#
loop_
_entity_poly.entity_id
_entity_poly.type
_entity_poly.pdbx_seq_one_letter_code
_entity_poly.pdbx_strand_id
1 'polypeptide(L)'
;MINYIKQFFTPIMLSGVVVGIMIGGPWMWLGVGIILVVMIGGDGMFRDDLSEPEYNHKWILNIPLFLALPVLVFNLWALAWASQSGLSDFLGFGAMIQQLTGYDVFAAREATQWYHLLGGVLGVGFTVAGYGTNIAH
;
A
#
# COMPACT_ATOMS: atom_id res chain seq x y z
N MET A 1 -3.99 -21.17 -13.12
CA MET A 1 -2.97 -20.26 -12.53
C MET A 1 -3.42 -18.81 -12.55
N ILE A 2 -3.91 -18.26 -13.67
CA ILE A 2 -4.40 -16.88 -13.78
C ILE A 2 -5.46 -16.52 -12.71
N ASN A 3 -6.38 -17.46 -12.41
CA ASN A 3 -7.42 -17.25 -11.38
C ASN A 3 -6.87 -17.06 -9.96
N TYR A 4 -5.66 -17.54 -9.67
CA TYR A 4 -5.00 -17.30 -8.38
C TYR A 4 -4.29 -15.96 -8.35
N ILE A 5 -3.64 -15.57 -9.45
CA ILE A 5 -2.85 -14.33 -9.56
C ILE A 5 -3.73 -13.10 -9.33
N LYS A 6 -4.98 -13.11 -9.81
CA LYS A 6 -5.93 -12.01 -9.59
C LYS A 6 -6.15 -11.70 -8.09
N GLN A 7 -6.02 -12.69 -7.20
CA GLN A 7 -6.18 -12.50 -5.76
C GLN A 7 -4.98 -11.81 -5.08
N PHE A 8 -3.82 -11.76 -5.76
CA PHE A 8 -2.64 -11.05 -5.28
C PHE A 8 -2.57 -9.60 -5.77
N PHE A 9 -3.50 -9.19 -6.63
CA PHE A 9 -3.51 -7.84 -7.18
C PHE A 9 -3.63 -6.79 -6.07
N THR A 10 -4.56 -6.98 -5.14
CA THR A 10 -4.81 -6.05 -4.03
C THR A 10 -3.58 -5.82 -3.15
N PRO A 11 -2.91 -6.84 -2.55
CA PRO A 11 -1.74 -6.58 -1.71
C PRO A 11 -0.57 -5.95 -2.49
N ILE A 12 -0.37 -6.32 -3.77
CA ILE A 12 0.67 -5.71 -4.61
C ILE A 12 0.36 -4.23 -4.83
N MET A 13 -0.88 -3.92 -5.22
CA MET A 13 -1.31 -2.55 -5.47
C MET A 13 -1.16 -1.68 -4.21
N LEU A 14 -1.58 -2.20 -3.06
CA LEU A 14 -1.49 -1.50 -1.78
C LEU A 14 -0.05 -1.34 -1.26
N SER A 15 0.89 -2.19 -1.68
CA SER A 15 2.32 -1.96 -1.42
C SER A 15 2.84 -0.68 -2.09
N GLY A 16 2.20 -0.22 -3.17
CA GLY A 16 2.49 1.04 -3.83
C GLY A 16 2.31 2.25 -2.90
N VAL A 17 1.35 2.21 -1.98
CA VAL A 17 1.12 3.28 -0.99
C VAL A 17 2.38 3.49 -0.14
N VAL A 18 3.02 2.41 0.30
CA VAL A 18 4.27 2.48 1.07
C VAL A 18 5.40 3.08 0.23
N VAL A 19 5.51 2.69 -1.04
CA VAL A 19 6.50 3.29 -1.95
C VAL A 19 6.29 4.80 -2.06
N GLY A 20 5.05 5.26 -2.26
CA GLY A 20 4.72 6.67 -2.31
C GLY A 20 5.06 7.42 -1.01
N ILE A 21 4.83 6.80 0.14
CA ILE A 21 5.20 7.32 1.45
C ILE A 21 6.72 7.47 1.59
N MET A 22 7.51 6.46 1.19
CA MET A 22 8.96 6.49 1.32
C MET A 22 9.64 7.44 0.33
N ILE A 23 9.05 7.65 -0.85
CA ILE A 23 9.52 8.68 -1.78
C ILE A 23 9.21 10.08 -1.24
N GLY A 24 8.11 10.25 -0.50
CA GLY A 24 7.74 11.52 0.13
C GLY A 24 7.21 12.57 -0.86
N GLY A 25 6.96 13.77 -0.35
CA GLY A 25 6.43 14.89 -1.13
C GLY A 25 5.13 14.55 -1.87
N PRO A 26 4.96 14.97 -3.14
CA PRO A 26 3.75 14.68 -3.90
C PRO A 26 3.39 13.19 -4.00
N TRP A 27 4.36 12.29 -3.92
CA TRP A 27 4.16 10.85 -4.06
C TRP A 27 3.38 10.23 -2.90
N MET A 28 3.25 10.93 -1.77
CA MET A 28 2.37 10.48 -0.68
C MET A 28 0.90 10.42 -1.10
N TRP A 29 0.50 11.13 -2.16
CA TRP A 29 -0.85 11.08 -2.73
C TRP A 29 -1.11 9.85 -3.60
N LEU A 30 -0.09 9.02 -3.85
CA LEU A 30 -0.19 7.86 -4.75
C LEU A 30 -1.28 6.87 -4.31
N GLY A 31 -1.50 6.69 -3.00
CA GLY A 31 -2.60 5.84 -2.52
C GLY A 31 -3.99 6.36 -2.91
N VAL A 32 -4.21 7.67 -2.85
CA VAL A 32 -5.46 8.29 -3.33
C VAL A 32 -5.59 8.12 -4.84
N GLY A 33 -4.50 8.34 -5.59
CA GLY A 33 -4.47 8.14 -7.03
C GLY A 33 -4.82 6.72 -7.44
N ILE A 34 -4.27 5.71 -6.74
CA ILE A 34 -4.59 4.30 -6.95
C ILE A 34 -6.09 4.05 -6.81
N ILE A 35 -6.73 4.59 -5.77
CA ILE A 35 -8.16 4.35 -5.53
C ILE A 35 -9.02 5.01 -6.60
N LEU A 36 -8.72 6.26 -6.95
CA LEU A 36 -9.47 6.98 -7.97
C LEU A 36 -9.35 6.31 -9.34
N VAL A 37 -8.13 5.91 -9.73
CA VAL A 37 -7.87 5.38 -11.07
C VAL A 37 -8.17 3.89 -11.17
N VAL A 38 -7.69 3.09 -10.22
CA VAL A 38 -7.78 1.63 -10.29
C VAL A 38 -9.08 1.13 -9.72
N MET A 39 -9.48 1.58 -8.52
CA MET A 39 -10.72 1.09 -7.91
C MET A 39 -11.94 1.73 -8.58
N ILE A 40 -12.09 3.05 -8.49
CA ILE A 40 -13.27 3.75 -9.03
C ILE A 40 -13.26 3.72 -10.56
N GLY A 41 -12.13 4.07 -11.18
CA GLY A 41 -12.00 4.04 -12.63
C GLY A 41 -12.12 2.62 -13.19
N GLY A 42 -11.51 1.62 -12.54
CA GLY A 42 -11.63 0.22 -12.96
C GLY A 42 -13.07 -0.29 -12.88
N ASP A 43 -13.76 -0.05 -11.76
CA ASP A 43 -15.15 -0.45 -11.57
C ASP A 43 -16.09 0.21 -12.60
N GLY A 44 -15.85 1.48 -12.94
CA GLY A 44 -16.64 2.17 -13.97
C GLY A 44 -16.34 1.75 -15.41
N MET A 45 -15.16 1.18 -15.69
CA MET A 45 -14.73 0.83 -17.05
C MET A 45 -14.88 -0.66 -17.38
N PHE A 46 -14.70 -1.54 -16.39
CA PHE A 46 -14.73 -2.98 -16.58
C PHE A 46 -16.06 -3.56 -16.09
N ARG A 47 -16.52 -4.62 -16.75
CA ARG A 47 -17.75 -5.33 -16.37
C ARG A 47 -17.43 -6.33 -15.25
N ASP A 48 -18.41 -6.56 -14.38
CA ASP A 48 -18.34 -7.58 -13.32
C ASP A 48 -17.88 -8.94 -13.83
N ASP A 49 -16.88 -9.51 -13.16
CA ASP A 49 -16.46 -10.90 -13.34
C ASP A 49 -17.45 -11.81 -12.60
N LEU A 50 -18.46 -12.31 -13.31
CA LEU A 50 -19.43 -13.28 -12.80
C LEU A 50 -18.93 -14.73 -12.86
N SER A 51 -17.65 -14.96 -13.19
CA SER A 51 -17.10 -16.32 -13.24
C SER A 51 -16.91 -16.90 -11.84
N GLU A 52 -17.31 -18.16 -11.67
CA GLU A 52 -17.07 -18.95 -10.46
C GLU A 52 -15.97 -19.97 -10.73
N PRO A 53 -14.69 -19.60 -10.58
CA PRO A 53 -13.59 -20.52 -10.84
C PRO A 53 -13.51 -21.61 -9.78
N GLU A 54 -13.40 -22.87 -10.21
CA GLU A 54 -13.06 -23.97 -9.32
C GLU A 54 -11.57 -23.90 -8.94
N TYR A 55 -11.31 -23.74 -7.64
CA TYR A 55 -9.95 -23.70 -7.10
C TYR A 55 -9.53 -25.09 -6.59
N ASN A 56 -8.67 -25.78 -7.34
CA ASN A 56 -8.11 -27.09 -6.96
C ASN A 56 -7.29 -27.03 -5.66
N HIS A 57 -6.64 -25.89 -5.40
CA HIS A 57 -5.80 -25.65 -4.23
C HIS A 57 -6.31 -24.43 -3.45
N LYS A 58 -7.37 -24.59 -2.66
CA LYS A 58 -8.00 -23.49 -1.91
C LYS A 58 -7.06 -22.82 -0.89
N TRP A 59 -6.09 -23.56 -0.35
CA TRP A 59 -5.13 -23.03 0.62
C TRP A 59 -4.29 -21.85 0.09
N ILE A 60 -4.09 -21.75 -1.23
CA ILE A 60 -3.38 -20.63 -1.87
C ILE A 60 -4.12 -19.30 -1.65
N LEU A 61 -5.46 -19.35 -1.55
CA LEU A 61 -6.30 -18.17 -1.29
C LEU A 61 -6.09 -17.63 0.13
N ASN A 62 -5.59 -18.47 1.05
CA ASN A 62 -5.26 -18.02 2.41
C ASN A 62 -4.00 -17.14 2.43
N ILE A 63 -3.14 -17.20 1.40
CA ILE A 63 -1.92 -16.38 1.35
C ILE A 63 -2.27 -14.88 1.30
N PRO A 64 -3.03 -14.36 0.31
CA PRO A 64 -3.41 -12.95 0.30
C PRO A 64 -4.25 -12.58 1.53
N LEU A 65 -5.10 -13.50 2.01
CA LEU A 65 -5.88 -13.33 3.25
C LEU A 65 -4.97 -13.00 4.45
N PHE A 66 -3.94 -13.82 4.69
CA PHE A 66 -3.02 -13.60 5.81
C PHE A 66 -2.00 -12.51 5.53
N LEU A 67 -1.69 -12.20 4.27
CA LEU A 67 -0.83 -11.06 3.91
C LEU A 67 -1.46 -9.71 4.24
N ALA A 68 -2.77 -9.65 4.44
CA ALA A 68 -3.42 -8.40 4.73
C ALA A 68 -2.96 -7.74 6.02
N LEU A 69 -2.91 -8.49 7.12
CA LEU A 69 -2.45 -7.94 8.38
C LEU A 69 -1.01 -7.38 8.28
N PRO A 70 -0.01 -8.13 7.76
CA PRO A 70 1.31 -7.60 7.48
C PRO A 70 1.31 -6.34 6.61
N VAL A 71 0.55 -6.32 5.51
CA VAL A 71 0.48 -5.15 4.61
C VAL A 71 -0.10 -3.93 5.32
N LEU A 72 -1.14 -4.11 6.14
CA LEU A 72 -1.77 -3.03 6.91
C LEU A 72 -0.83 -2.49 7.99
N VAL A 73 -0.19 -3.38 8.75
CA VAL A 73 0.80 -3.00 9.77
C VAL A 73 1.96 -2.25 9.11
N PHE A 74 2.43 -2.73 7.97
CA PHE A 74 3.54 -2.10 7.24
C PHE A 74 3.16 -0.72 6.69
N ASN A 75 1.94 -0.54 6.19
CA ASN A 75 1.43 0.77 5.77
C ASN A 75 1.32 1.77 6.92
N LEU A 76 0.74 1.35 8.04
CA LEU A 76 0.66 2.17 9.26
C LEU A 76 2.05 2.52 9.79
N TRP A 77 2.95 1.55 9.78
CA TRP A 77 4.33 1.75 10.19
C TRP A 77 5.09 2.71 9.27
N ALA A 78 4.97 2.58 7.95
CA ALA A 78 5.59 3.49 6.99
C ALA A 78 5.08 4.92 7.17
N LEU A 79 3.76 5.09 7.38
CA LEU A 79 3.18 6.40 7.67
C LEU A 79 3.71 6.98 9.00
N ALA A 80 3.81 6.14 10.04
CA ALA A 80 4.39 6.54 11.31
C ALA A 80 5.89 6.88 11.20
N TRP A 81 6.63 6.22 10.30
CA TRP A 81 8.02 6.55 10.01
C TRP A 81 8.14 7.87 9.26
N ALA A 82 7.25 8.13 8.29
CA ALA A 82 7.25 9.36 7.49
C ALA A 82 6.78 10.60 8.27
N SER A 83 5.99 10.43 9.34
CA SER A 83 5.53 11.54 10.19
C SER A 83 6.53 11.95 11.27
N GLN A 84 7.65 11.25 11.40
CA GLN A 84 8.71 11.59 12.35
C GLN A 84 9.52 12.79 11.88
N SER A 85 10.10 13.51 12.85
CA SER A 85 11.08 14.57 12.62
C SER A 85 12.49 14.15 13.03
N GLY A 86 13.51 14.66 12.35
CA GLY A 86 14.93 14.46 12.68
C GLY A 86 15.51 13.12 12.23
N LEU A 87 16.58 12.69 12.91
CA LEU A 87 17.40 11.51 12.55
C LEU A 87 16.83 10.17 13.05
N SER A 88 15.59 10.15 13.54
CA SER A 88 14.96 8.93 14.00
C SER A 88 14.77 7.96 12.84
N ASP A 89 15.35 6.77 12.96
CA ASP A 89 15.22 5.68 12.00
C ASP A 89 14.89 4.37 12.72
N PHE A 90 13.61 4.17 13.01
CA PHE A 90 13.15 2.98 13.71
C PHE A 90 13.50 1.72 12.90
N LEU A 91 14.18 0.76 13.55
CA LEU A 91 14.71 -0.47 12.95
C LEU A 91 15.71 -0.27 11.80
N GLY A 92 16.26 0.94 11.60
CA GLY A 92 17.20 1.21 10.51
C GLY A 92 16.59 1.13 9.11
N PHE A 93 15.27 1.33 9.00
CA PHE A 93 14.53 1.13 7.75
C PHE A 93 14.92 2.11 6.66
N GLY A 94 15.06 3.38 7.01
CA GLY A 94 15.44 4.42 6.05
C GLY A 94 16.87 4.23 5.56
N ALA A 95 17.79 3.92 6.47
CA ALA A 95 19.17 3.59 6.13
C ALA A 95 19.26 2.37 5.20
N MET A 96 18.46 1.32 5.47
CA MET A 96 18.37 0.14 4.60
C MET A 96 17.91 0.51 3.19
N ILE A 97 16.85 1.33 3.04
CA ILE A 97 16.38 1.77 1.72
C ILE A 97 17.46 2.57 1.00
N GLN A 98 18.09 3.52 1.69
CA GLN A 98 19.14 4.35 1.09
C GLN A 98 20.34 3.51 0.67
N GLN A 99 20.72 2.49 1.44
CA GLN A 99 21.80 1.57 1.08
C GLN A 99 21.45 0.71 -0.14
N LEU A 100 20.21 0.23 -0.24
CA LEU A 100 19.77 -0.66 -1.32
C LEU A 100 19.46 0.08 -2.62
N THR A 101 18.98 1.32 -2.54
CA THR A 101 18.46 2.07 -3.70
C THR A 101 19.28 3.30 -4.07
N GLY A 102 20.10 3.81 -3.15
CA GLY A 102 20.78 5.11 -3.28
C GLY A 102 19.86 6.32 -3.05
N TYR A 103 18.57 6.12 -2.77
CA TYR A 103 17.62 7.19 -2.55
C TYR A 103 17.66 7.69 -1.10
N ASP A 104 17.85 9.00 -0.91
CA ASP A 104 17.87 9.61 0.42
C ASP A 104 16.44 9.87 0.93
N VAL A 105 15.88 8.85 1.58
CA VAL A 105 14.54 8.92 2.18
C VAL A 105 14.47 9.91 3.36
N PHE A 106 15.59 10.24 4.00
CA PHE A 106 15.61 11.20 5.10
C PHE A 106 15.45 12.62 4.58
N ALA A 107 16.22 12.99 3.56
CA ALA A 107 16.08 14.26 2.87
C ALA A 107 14.68 14.41 2.25
N ALA A 108 14.14 13.34 1.67
CA ALA A 108 12.80 13.33 1.14
C ALA A 108 11.72 13.56 2.21
N ARG A 109 11.84 12.90 3.38
CA ARG A 109 10.96 13.10 4.53
C ARG A 109 11.02 14.54 5.03
N GLU A 110 12.21 15.12 5.18
CA GLU A 110 12.38 16.51 5.64
C GLU A 110 11.83 17.54 4.64
N ALA A 111 11.95 17.29 3.34
CA ALA A 111 11.39 18.16 2.30
C ALA A 111 9.85 18.05 2.17
N THR A 112 9.25 17.01 2.77
CA THR A 112 7.82 16.73 2.65
C THR A 112 7.01 17.74 3.46
N GLN A 113 6.15 18.48 2.75
CA GLN A 113 5.23 19.43 3.37
C GLN A 113 4.07 18.73 4.08
N TRP A 114 3.52 19.36 5.12
CA TRP A 114 2.45 18.79 5.94
C TRP A 114 1.22 18.33 5.13
N TYR A 115 0.88 19.02 4.04
CA TYR A 115 -0.28 18.67 3.20
C TYR A 115 -0.04 17.41 2.35
N HIS A 116 1.22 17.01 2.14
CA HIS A 116 1.53 15.72 1.55
C HIS A 116 1.31 14.57 2.54
N LEU A 117 1.53 14.80 3.84
CA LEU A 117 1.17 13.83 4.88
C LEU A 117 -0.34 13.55 4.88
N LEU A 118 -1.19 14.52 4.54
CA LEU A 118 -2.63 14.26 4.34
C LEU A 118 -2.88 13.21 3.25
N GLY A 119 -2.14 13.28 2.13
CA GLY A 119 -2.20 12.26 1.08
C GLY A 119 -1.84 10.87 1.60
N GLY A 120 -0.78 10.78 2.41
CA GLY A 120 -0.37 9.53 3.06
C GLY A 120 -1.41 9.00 4.05
N VAL A 121 -1.97 9.87 4.89
CA VAL A 121 -3.05 9.53 5.84
C VAL A 121 -4.28 9.01 5.09
N LEU A 122 -4.71 9.68 4.03
CA LEU A 122 -5.84 9.23 3.22
C LEU A 122 -5.54 7.89 2.55
N GLY A 123 -4.37 7.76 1.89
CA GLY A 123 -3.97 6.52 1.22
C GLY A 123 -3.91 5.32 2.16
N VAL A 124 -3.30 5.48 3.34
CA VAL A 124 -3.26 4.42 4.37
C VAL A 124 -4.63 4.19 4.98
N GLY A 125 -5.40 5.25 5.27
CA GLY A 125 -6.76 5.14 5.80
C GLY A 125 -7.66 4.31 4.88
N PHE A 126 -7.58 4.53 3.57
CA PHE A 126 -8.28 3.71 2.59
C PHE A 126 -7.76 2.28 2.50
N THR A 127 -6.44 2.07 2.63
CA THR A 127 -5.87 0.72 2.69
C THR A 127 -6.45 -0.05 3.87
N VAL A 128 -6.51 0.57 5.06
CA VAL A 128 -7.12 0.00 6.26
C VAL A 128 -8.61 -0.23 6.09
N ALA A 129 -9.34 0.76 5.57
CA ALA A 129 -10.78 0.66 5.36
C ALA A 129 -11.15 -0.41 4.33
N GLY A 130 -10.50 -0.44 3.16
CA GLY A 130 -10.83 -1.39 2.10
C GLY A 130 -10.30 -2.79 2.36
N TYR A 131 -9.01 -2.91 2.71
CA TYR A 131 -8.39 -4.23 2.84
C TYR A 131 -8.62 -4.88 4.21
N GLY A 132 -8.75 -4.07 5.26
CA GLY A 132 -9.00 -4.56 6.62
C GLY A 132 -10.42 -5.06 6.85
N THR A 133 -11.42 -4.52 6.15
CA THR A 133 -12.82 -4.95 6.33
C THR A 133 -13.24 -6.05 5.37
N ASN A 134 -12.69 -6.09 4.15
CA ASN A 134 -13.08 -7.05 3.12
C ASN A 134 -12.68 -8.51 3.41
N ILE A 135 -11.90 -8.74 4.45
CA ILE A 135 -11.44 -10.09 4.85
C ILE A 135 -12.43 -10.77 5.80
N ALA A 136 -13.31 -9.98 6.43
CA ALA A 136 -14.34 -10.47 7.36
C ALA A 136 -15.71 -10.70 6.69
N HIS A 137 -15.85 -10.34 5.41
CA HIS A 137 -17.07 -10.45 4.60
C HIS A 137 -16.92 -11.54 3.53
#